data_AF-A0A7X7H2L4-F1
#
_entry.id   AF-A0A7X7H2L4-F1
#
_cell.length_a   1.000
_cell.length_b   1.000
_cell.length_c   1.000
_cell.angle_alpha   90.00
_cell.angle_beta   90.00
_cell.angle_gamma   90.00
#
_symmetry.space_group_name_H-M   'P 1'
#
loop_
_entity.id
_entity.type
_entity.pdbx_description
1 polymer ?
#
loop_
_entity_poly.entity_id
_entity_poly.type
_entity_poly.pdbx_seq_one_letter_code
_entity_poly.pdbx_strand_id
1 'polypeptide(L)'
;MRGILIFLVVFGLLVFVHEFGHFIVAKKSGILVREFSIGMGPKLFQIRRNPTTYTIRWLPLGGYVRLAGSDDESKLDPGMTVILQLNDQNEVVRIDASESDMPIEGIPVQVTKADLVDSLIIEGYENGDENDPVTYHVNHDATIIEKNGTELIIAPRDTQFNQANVWQKLATNFAGPFMNILLGFVVFLIWTFTVPGPATTTIGSTEANSPARSAKIEPGDKIVAINGQKIDNFDQVSAKINQSNGKELRFKLEKNGSSRTVAVKPKVHKIQGQKIYQIGIVAKSDENAGVKLKRGWDTAVSTTGLIFNAVGNLFRHFSLNKLSG
;
A
#
# COMPACT_ATOMS: atom_id res chain seq x y z
N MET A 1 -19.93 0.76 -14.24
CA MET A 1 -18.75 1.49 -14.78
C MET A 1 -17.98 2.27 -13.71
N ARG A 2 -18.59 3.21 -12.96
CA ARG A 2 -17.88 3.99 -11.91
C ARG A 2 -17.17 3.14 -10.86
N GLY A 3 -17.83 2.10 -10.33
CA GLY A 3 -17.23 1.21 -9.34
C GLY A 3 -16.01 0.44 -9.84
N ILE A 4 -16.04 -0.01 -11.10
CA ILE A 4 -14.91 -0.70 -11.74
C ILE A 4 -13.73 0.27 -11.87
N LEU A 5 -13.96 1.50 -12.32
CA LEU A 5 -12.90 2.49 -12.45
C LEU A 5 -12.26 2.83 -11.09
N ILE A 6 -13.08 3.02 -10.04
CA ILE A 6 -12.57 3.26 -8.68
C ILE A 6 -11.76 2.06 -8.19
N PHE A 7 -12.27 0.85 -8.40
CA PHE A 7 -11.56 -0.38 -8.02
C PHE A 7 -10.19 -0.46 -8.71
N LEU A 8 -10.11 -0.22 -10.03
CA LEU A 8 -8.86 -0.23 -10.78
C LEU A 8 -7.85 0.77 -10.23
N VAL A 9 -8.30 2.00 -9.92
CA VAL A 9 -7.43 3.04 -9.37
C VAL A 9 -6.94 2.69 -7.97
N VAL A 10 -7.83 2.27 -7.07
CA VAL A 10 -7.48 1.93 -5.68
C VAL A 10 -6.58 0.70 -5.64
N PHE A 11 -6.92 -0.35 -6.38
CA PHE A 11 -6.12 -1.58 -6.44
C PHE A 11 -4.76 -1.31 -7.10
N GLY A 12 -4.72 -0.57 -8.20
CA GLY A 12 -3.49 -0.18 -8.87
C GLY A 12 -2.56 0.63 -7.96
N LEU A 13 -3.11 1.62 -7.23
CA LEU A 13 -2.34 2.39 -6.25
C LEU A 13 -1.80 1.50 -5.11
N LEU A 14 -2.61 0.59 -4.58
CA LEU A 14 -2.23 -0.31 -3.50
C LEU A 14 -1.09 -1.23 -3.93
N VAL A 15 -1.19 -1.87 -5.10
CA VAL A 15 -0.12 -2.73 -5.61
C VAL A 15 1.12 -1.92 -5.96
N PHE A 16 0.96 -0.75 -6.59
CA PHE A 16 2.11 0.11 -6.89
C PHE A 16 2.91 0.47 -5.64
N VAL A 17 2.24 0.90 -4.56
CA VAL A 17 2.91 1.24 -3.30
C VAL A 17 3.54 0.01 -2.63
N HIS A 18 2.91 -1.15 -2.77
CA HIS A 18 3.45 -2.43 -2.31
C HIS A 18 4.76 -2.78 -3.02
N GLU A 19 4.74 -2.83 -4.35
CA GLU A 19 5.91 -3.12 -5.18
C GLU A 19 7.01 -2.08 -4.95
N PHE A 20 6.63 -0.80 -4.81
CA PHE A 20 7.57 0.27 -4.51
C PHE A 20 8.30 0.06 -3.17
N GLY A 21 7.64 -0.55 -2.18
CA GLY A 21 8.26 -0.96 -0.93
C GLY A 21 9.39 -1.96 -1.13
N HIS A 22 9.11 -3.06 -1.84
CA HIS A 22 10.11 -4.06 -2.21
C HIS A 22 11.28 -3.42 -2.96
N PHE A 23 10.97 -2.58 -3.97
CA PHE A 23 11.95 -1.87 -4.77
C PHE A 23 12.92 -1.03 -3.93
N ILE A 24 12.42 -0.17 -3.04
CA ILE A 24 13.26 0.72 -2.23
C ILE A 24 14.17 -0.09 -1.32
N VAL A 25 13.63 -1.08 -0.62
CA VAL A 25 14.39 -1.83 0.39
C VAL A 25 15.39 -2.77 -0.27
N ALA A 26 15.05 -3.38 -1.41
CA ALA A 26 15.99 -4.18 -2.20
C ALA A 26 17.21 -3.35 -2.63
N LYS A 27 16.98 -2.18 -3.25
CA LYS A 27 18.07 -1.28 -3.67
C LYS A 27 18.94 -0.83 -2.51
N LYS A 28 18.34 -0.49 -1.36
CA LYS A 28 19.09 -0.13 -0.16
C LYS A 28 19.87 -1.30 0.45
N SER A 29 19.42 -2.52 0.21
CA SER A 29 20.06 -3.74 0.70
C SER A 29 21.14 -4.28 -0.24
N GLY A 30 21.42 -3.59 -1.36
CA GLY A 30 22.38 -4.05 -2.37
C GLY A 30 21.86 -5.17 -3.26
N ILE A 31 20.57 -5.50 -3.18
CA ILE A 31 19.94 -6.52 -4.02
C ILE A 31 19.61 -5.89 -5.36
N LEU A 32 20.08 -6.50 -6.44
CA LEU A 32 19.83 -5.99 -7.79
C LEU A 32 18.34 -6.13 -8.15
N VAL A 33 17.77 -5.01 -8.58
CA VAL A 33 16.43 -4.97 -9.17
C VAL A 33 16.59 -4.90 -10.68
N ARG A 34 16.24 -6.00 -11.35
CA ARG A 34 16.35 -6.15 -12.80
C ARG A 34 15.23 -5.40 -13.52
N GLU A 35 14.00 -5.54 -13.02
CA GLU A 35 12.81 -4.90 -13.57
C GLU A 35 11.93 -4.30 -12.48
N PHE A 36 11.41 -3.10 -12.71
CA PHE A 36 10.29 -2.54 -11.98
C PHE A 36 9.14 -2.28 -12.96
N SER A 37 8.07 -3.06 -12.84
CA SER A 37 6.95 -3.01 -13.78
C SER A 37 5.71 -2.39 -13.16
N ILE A 38 5.08 -1.48 -13.91
CA ILE A 38 3.74 -0.98 -13.60
C ILE A 38 2.77 -1.64 -14.57
N GLY A 39 1.84 -2.41 -14.02
CA GLY A 39 0.88 -3.21 -14.76
C GLY A 39 1.34 -4.62 -15.09
N MET A 40 0.53 -5.31 -15.91
CA MET A 40 0.77 -6.68 -16.35
C MET A 40 0.50 -6.86 -17.85
N GLY A 41 0.95 -7.99 -18.40
CA GLY A 41 0.73 -8.35 -19.80
C GLY A 41 1.79 -7.77 -20.76
N PRO A 42 1.44 -7.61 -22.06
CA PRO A 42 2.36 -7.10 -23.07
C PRO A 42 2.93 -5.73 -22.68
N LYS A 43 4.22 -5.56 -22.92
CA LYS A 43 4.94 -4.32 -22.68
C LYS A 43 4.51 -3.26 -23.69
N LEU A 44 4.18 -2.07 -23.19
CA LEU A 44 3.91 -0.90 -24.02
C LEU A 44 5.15 -0.02 -24.16
N PHE A 45 5.89 0.16 -23.06
CA PHE A 45 7.05 1.03 -23.01
C PHE A 45 8.08 0.47 -22.03
N GLN A 46 9.37 0.66 -22.34
CA GLN A 46 10.47 0.45 -21.39
C GLN A 46 11.43 1.62 -21.40
N ILE A 47 11.98 1.92 -20.23
CA ILE A 47 13.11 2.82 -20.07
C ILE A 47 14.08 2.20 -19.07
N ARG A 48 15.36 2.10 -19.46
CA ARG A 48 16.42 1.64 -18.56
C ARG A 48 17.05 2.85 -17.87
N ARG A 49 17.15 2.81 -16.54
CA ARG A 49 17.93 3.76 -15.74
C ARG A 49 18.80 2.95 -14.79
N ASN A 50 20.08 2.83 -15.16
CA ASN A 50 21.04 1.86 -14.62
C ASN A 50 20.92 1.64 -13.09
N PRO A 51 20.89 0.37 -12.62
CA PRO A 51 20.84 -0.88 -13.40
C PRO A 51 19.41 -1.36 -13.73
N THR A 52 18.36 -0.64 -13.34
CA THR A 52 16.97 -1.14 -13.39
C THR A 52 16.26 -0.76 -14.68
N THR A 53 15.54 -1.72 -15.26
CA THR A 53 14.59 -1.47 -16.35
C THR A 53 13.20 -1.18 -15.80
N TYR A 54 12.62 -0.06 -16.21
CA TYR A 54 11.27 0.34 -15.83
C TYR A 54 10.32 0.06 -17.00
N THR A 55 9.26 -0.70 -16.75
CA THR A 55 8.31 -1.08 -17.80
C THR A 55 6.90 -0.59 -17.47
N ILE A 56 6.19 -0.16 -18.50
CA ILE A 56 4.74 0.11 -18.45
C ILE A 56 4.07 -0.94 -19.34
N ARG A 57 3.13 -1.68 -18.78
CA ARG A 57 2.43 -2.78 -19.46
C ARG A 57 0.96 -2.45 -19.68
N TRP A 58 0.34 -3.17 -20.61
CA TRP A 58 -1.02 -2.88 -21.09
C TRP A 58 -2.09 -2.86 -19.98
N LEU A 59 -2.07 -3.84 -19.08
CA LEU A 59 -3.05 -3.92 -18.02
C LEU A 59 -2.58 -3.05 -16.84
N PRO A 60 -3.31 -1.99 -16.44
CA PRO A 60 -2.94 -1.16 -15.28
C PRO A 60 -3.23 -1.87 -13.94
N LEU A 61 -3.50 -3.17 -13.98
CA LEU A 61 -3.78 -4.02 -12.84
C LEU A 61 -2.46 -4.56 -12.30
N GLY A 62 -2.00 -3.95 -11.21
CA GLY A 62 -0.85 -4.42 -10.46
C GLY A 62 0.49 -3.92 -10.98
N GLY A 63 1.51 -4.75 -10.83
CA GLY A 63 2.90 -4.47 -11.11
C GLY A 63 3.75 -5.55 -10.45
N TYR A 64 5.05 -5.54 -10.69
CA TYR A 64 5.96 -6.43 -10.00
C TYR A 64 7.37 -5.84 -9.94
N VAL A 65 8.13 -6.27 -8.94
CA VAL A 65 9.57 -6.03 -8.84
C VAL A 65 10.31 -7.33 -9.06
N ARG A 66 11.08 -7.39 -10.15
CA ARG A 66 11.93 -8.56 -10.47
C ARG A 66 13.29 -8.40 -9.80
N LEU A 67 13.46 -9.10 -8.68
CA LEU A 67 14.72 -9.14 -7.94
C LEU A 67 15.66 -10.17 -8.56
N ALA A 68 16.96 -9.91 -8.52
CA ALA A 68 17.96 -10.92 -8.88
C ALA A 68 17.85 -12.10 -7.91
N GLY A 69 17.54 -13.30 -8.40
CA GLY A 69 17.40 -14.52 -7.61
C GLY A 69 17.51 -15.76 -8.47
N SER A 70 17.67 -16.93 -7.84
CA SER A 70 17.92 -18.21 -8.52
C SER A 70 16.81 -18.65 -9.47
N ASP A 71 15.56 -18.27 -9.19
CA ASP A 71 14.40 -18.60 -10.05
C ASP A 71 14.22 -17.61 -11.20
N ASP A 72 14.96 -16.49 -11.15
CA ASP A 72 14.86 -15.36 -12.07
C ASP A 72 16.10 -15.24 -12.98
N GLU A 73 16.94 -16.27 -13.04
CA GLU A 73 18.08 -16.34 -13.95
C GLU A 73 17.60 -16.35 -15.40
N SER A 74 18.08 -15.40 -16.21
CA SER A 74 17.85 -15.46 -17.66
C SER A 74 18.72 -16.58 -18.23
N LYS A 75 18.15 -17.78 -18.29
CA LYS A 75 18.84 -18.97 -18.78
C LYS A 75 18.93 -18.92 -20.30
N LEU A 76 20.15 -19.12 -20.80
CA LEU A 76 20.41 -19.41 -22.20
C LEU A 76 20.56 -20.92 -22.32
N ASP A 77 19.55 -21.58 -22.88
CA ASP A 77 19.58 -23.02 -23.03
C ASP A 77 20.52 -23.42 -24.20
N PRO A 78 21.22 -24.56 -24.11
CA PRO A 78 22.01 -25.07 -25.22
C PRO A 78 21.17 -25.21 -26.49
N GLY A 79 21.72 -24.78 -27.62
CA GLY A 79 21.08 -24.74 -28.93
C GLY A 79 20.38 -23.43 -29.26
N MET A 80 20.20 -22.51 -28.31
CA MET A 80 19.66 -21.18 -28.58
C MET A 80 20.65 -20.35 -29.42
N THR A 81 20.14 -19.65 -30.44
CA THR A 81 20.91 -18.65 -31.17
C THR A 81 20.73 -17.29 -30.50
N VAL A 82 21.83 -16.68 -30.09
CA VAL A 82 21.86 -15.33 -29.52
C VAL A 82 22.75 -14.42 -30.35
N ILE A 83 22.50 -13.11 -30.30
CA ILE A 83 23.39 -12.11 -30.89
C ILE A 83 24.17 -11.43 -29.77
N LEU A 84 25.49 -11.48 -29.83
CA LEU A 84 26.38 -10.89 -28.83
C LEU A 84 26.96 -9.57 -29.33
N GLN A 85 26.80 -8.50 -28.55
CA GLN A 85 27.47 -7.23 -28.78
C GLN A 85 28.67 -7.11 -27.83
N LEU A 86 29.85 -6.91 -28.40
CA LEU A 86 31.11 -6.77 -27.66
C LEU A 86 31.46 -5.28 -27.47
N ASN A 87 32.20 -4.98 -26.40
CA ASN A 87 32.90 -3.70 -26.24
C ASN A 87 34.32 -3.74 -26.84
N ASP A 88 35.04 -2.63 -26.75
CA ASP A 88 36.43 -2.51 -27.21
C ASP A 88 37.41 -3.46 -26.49
N GLN A 89 37.02 -4.04 -25.36
CA GLN A 89 37.80 -4.99 -24.56
C GLN A 89 37.44 -6.45 -24.89
N ASN A 90 36.61 -6.68 -25.90
CA ASN A 90 36.14 -7.99 -26.33
C ASN A 90 35.30 -8.72 -25.26
N GLU A 91 34.61 -7.96 -24.40
CA GLU A 91 33.63 -8.48 -23.45
C GLU A 91 32.20 -8.25 -23.97
N VAL A 92 31.32 -9.22 -23.74
CA VAL A 92 29.90 -9.12 -24.08
C VAL A 92 29.23 -8.11 -23.16
N VAL A 93 28.71 -7.03 -23.73
CA VAL A 93 27.96 -5.99 -23.01
C VAL A 93 26.46 -6.07 -23.23
N ARG A 94 26.02 -6.77 -24.29
CA ARG A 94 24.60 -6.97 -24.60
C ARG A 94 24.40 -8.31 -25.30
N ILE A 95 23.38 -9.03 -24.86
CA ILE A 95 22.97 -10.35 -25.36
C ILE A 95 21.55 -10.21 -25.88
N ASP A 96 21.31 -10.49 -27.15
CA ASP A 96 19.95 -10.61 -27.68
C ASP A 96 19.53 -12.07 -27.76
N ALA A 97 18.57 -12.46 -26.92
CA ALA A 97 17.94 -13.78 -26.91
C ALA A 97 16.47 -13.71 -27.35
N SER A 98 16.07 -12.62 -28.02
CA SER A 98 14.68 -12.37 -28.38
C SER A 98 14.21 -13.07 -29.66
N GLU A 99 15.10 -13.77 -30.37
CA GLU A 99 14.84 -14.42 -31.67
C GLU A 99 14.22 -13.43 -32.69
N SER A 100 14.47 -12.13 -32.51
CA SER A 100 13.88 -11.04 -33.28
C SER A 100 14.51 -10.91 -34.67
N ASP A 101 13.68 -10.71 -35.70
CA ASP A 101 14.10 -10.42 -37.08
C ASP A 101 14.80 -9.04 -37.25
N MET A 102 14.84 -8.21 -36.20
CA MET A 102 15.52 -6.93 -36.27
C MET A 102 17.05 -7.10 -36.16
N PRO A 103 17.84 -6.50 -37.07
CA PRO A 103 19.29 -6.63 -37.06
C PRO A 103 19.86 -5.84 -35.88
N ILE A 104 20.15 -6.54 -34.78
CA ILE A 104 21.08 -6.02 -33.78
C ILE A 104 22.48 -6.26 -34.33
N GLU A 105 23.30 -5.21 -34.36
CA GLU A 105 24.70 -5.32 -34.73
C GLU A 105 25.44 -6.15 -33.67
N GLY A 106 25.95 -7.32 -34.07
CA GLY A 106 26.62 -8.24 -33.18
C GLY A 106 26.95 -9.57 -33.84
N ILE A 107 27.54 -10.47 -33.06
CA ILE A 107 28.00 -11.78 -33.51
C ILE A 107 26.93 -12.83 -33.20
N PRO A 108 26.37 -13.53 -34.20
CA PRO A 108 25.44 -14.63 -33.95
C PRO A 108 26.19 -15.85 -33.43
N VAL A 109 25.79 -16.32 -32.24
CA VAL A 109 26.39 -17.47 -31.56
C VAL A 109 25.31 -18.47 -31.21
N GLN A 110 25.51 -19.73 -31.61
CA GLN A 110 24.69 -20.83 -31.13
C GLN A 110 25.26 -21.33 -29.80
N VAL A 111 24.54 -21.07 -28.71
CA VAL A 111 24.99 -21.34 -27.34
C VAL A 111 25.14 -22.84 -27.12
N THR A 112 26.31 -23.30 -26.68
CA THR A 112 26.52 -24.67 -26.18
C THR A 112 26.44 -24.69 -24.66
N LYS A 113 26.97 -23.65 -24.01
CA LYS A 113 26.97 -23.47 -22.57
C LYS A 113 27.00 -22.00 -22.22
N ALA A 114 26.24 -21.59 -21.21
CA ALA A 114 26.28 -20.24 -20.69
C ALA A 114 26.24 -20.25 -19.17
N ASP A 115 27.06 -19.39 -18.56
CA ASP A 115 27.06 -19.13 -17.13
C ASP A 115 27.14 -17.62 -16.92
N LEU A 116 25.98 -17.01 -16.70
CA LEU A 116 25.82 -15.57 -16.49
C LEU A 116 25.81 -15.20 -14.99
N VAL A 117 26.17 -16.14 -14.11
CA VAL A 117 26.06 -15.99 -12.65
C VAL A 117 27.45 -16.04 -11.99
N ASP A 118 28.21 -17.10 -12.26
CA ASP A 118 29.48 -17.37 -11.60
C ASP A 118 30.66 -17.00 -12.48
N SER A 119 30.77 -17.69 -13.61
CA SER A 119 31.94 -17.60 -14.49
C SER A 119 31.85 -16.42 -15.46
N LEU A 120 30.64 -15.88 -15.68
CA LEU A 120 30.34 -14.81 -16.64
C LEU A 120 30.89 -15.14 -18.03
N ILE A 121 30.46 -16.27 -18.59
CA ILE A 121 30.87 -16.74 -19.92
C ILE A 121 29.69 -17.20 -20.77
N ILE A 122 29.85 -17.07 -22.08
CA ILE A 122 29.01 -17.72 -23.09
C ILE A 122 29.96 -18.50 -24.02
N GLU A 123 29.72 -19.79 -24.15
CA GLU A 123 30.42 -20.68 -25.06
C GLU A 123 29.46 -21.10 -26.17
N GLY A 124 29.94 -21.12 -27.41
CA GLY A 124 29.11 -21.50 -28.55
C GLY A 124 29.83 -21.46 -29.88
N TYR A 125 29.11 -21.84 -30.93
CA TYR A 125 29.61 -21.84 -32.30
C TYR A 125 29.21 -20.55 -33.01
N GLU A 126 30.19 -19.89 -33.64
CA GLU A 126 29.95 -18.75 -34.50
C GLU A 126 29.52 -19.23 -35.89
N ASN A 127 28.49 -18.60 -36.47
CA ASN A 127 28.08 -18.82 -37.87
C ASN A 127 27.85 -20.29 -38.29
N GLY A 128 27.63 -21.21 -37.34
CA GLY A 128 27.40 -22.63 -37.58
C GLY A 128 28.66 -23.46 -37.87
N ASP A 129 29.86 -22.97 -37.55
CA ASP A 129 31.07 -23.81 -37.56
C ASP A 129 31.12 -24.67 -36.29
N GLU A 130 30.61 -25.91 -36.38
CA GLU A 130 30.46 -26.83 -35.25
C GLU A 130 31.79 -27.45 -34.74
N ASN A 131 32.95 -27.07 -35.32
CA ASN A 131 34.21 -27.76 -35.03
C ASN A 131 35.00 -27.16 -33.86
N ASP A 132 34.89 -25.85 -33.64
CA ASP A 132 35.67 -25.13 -32.62
C ASP A 132 34.78 -24.13 -31.85
N PRO A 133 34.30 -24.46 -30.63
CA PRO A 133 33.50 -23.54 -29.85
C PRO A 133 34.33 -22.36 -29.35
N VAL A 134 33.79 -21.15 -29.46
CA VAL A 134 34.41 -19.91 -28.98
C VAL A 134 33.82 -19.56 -27.62
N THR A 135 34.67 -19.16 -26.67
CA THR A 135 34.26 -18.67 -25.36
C THR A 135 34.36 -17.16 -25.29
N TYR A 136 33.26 -16.53 -24.91
CA TYR A 136 33.12 -15.10 -24.72
C TYR A 136 33.00 -14.76 -23.23
N HIS A 137 33.81 -13.81 -22.77
CA HIS A 137 33.65 -13.23 -21.44
C HIS A 137 32.50 -12.23 -21.44
N VAL A 138 31.63 -12.31 -20.44
CA VAL A 138 30.48 -11.43 -20.27
C VAL A 138 30.81 -10.36 -19.24
N ASN A 139 30.58 -9.11 -19.61
CA ASN A 139 30.76 -8.00 -18.70
C ASN A 139 29.76 -8.12 -17.53
N HIS A 140 30.22 -7.84 -16.32
CA HIS A 140 29.38 -7.92 -15.11
C HIS A 140 28.06 -7.13 -15.21
N ASP A 141 28.07 -5.99 -15.91
CA ASP A 141 26.92 -5.10 -16.08
C ASP A 141 26.20 -5.28 -17.42
N ALA A 142 26.49 -6.39 -18.12
CA ALA A 142 25.88 -6.71 -19.41
C ALA A 142 24.36 -6.80 -19.34
N THR A 143 23.70 -6.58 -20.47
CA THR A 143 22.26 -6.79 -20.59
C THR A 143 21.90 -8.02 -21.42
N ILE A 144 20.70 -8.53 -21.16
CA ILE A 144 20.05 -9.57 -21.94
C ILE A 144 18.68 -9.07 -22.38
N ILE A 145 18.36 -9.20 -23.66
CA ILE A 145 17.03 -8.99 -24.23
C ILE A 145 16.33 -10.33 -24.25
N GLU A 146 15.29 -10.49 -23.45
CA GLU A 146 14.51 -11.73 -23.40
C GLU A 146 13.53 -11.84 -24.60
N LYS A 147 12.93 -13.01 -24.81
CA LYS A 147 11.90 -13.28 -25.84
C LYS A 147 10.72 -12.31 -25.86
N ASN A 148 10.41 -11.70 -24.72
CA ASN A 148 9.37 -10.66 -24.61
C ASN A 148 9.86 -9.25 -25.04
N GLY A 149 11.08 -9.16 -25.58
CA GLY A 149 11.80 -7.96 -26.00
C GLY A 149 12.29 -7.08 -24.84
N THR A 150 12.16 -7.51 -23.59
CA THR A 150 12.55 -6.71 -22.42
C THR A 150 14.05 -6.83 -22.19
N GLU A 151 14.71 -5.67 -22.17
CA GLU A 151 16.14 -5.61 -21.91
C GLU A 151 16.36 -5.50 -20.41
N LEU A 152 17.04 -6.48 -19.83
CA LEU A 152 17.33 -6.59 -18.40
C LEU A 152 18.84 -6.69 -18.20
N ILE A 153 19.35 -6.17 -17.09
CA ILE A 153 20.72 -6.49 -16.67
C ILE A 153 20.82 -7.98 -16.29
N ILE A 154 21.97 -8.59 -16.54
CA ILE A 154 22.29 -9.92 -16.00
C ILE A 154 22.36 -9.87 -14.47
N ALA A 155 22.39 -11.02 -13.80
CA ALA A 155 22.37 -11.11 -12.33
C ALA A 155 23.56 -11.94 -11.81
N PRO A 156 24.78 -11.38 -11.80
CA PRO A 156 25.96 -12.02 -11.25
C PRO A 156 25.74 -12.37 -9.77
N ARG A 157 26.42 -13.42 -9.27
CA ARG A 157 26.14 -14.02 -7.95
C ARG A 157 26.09 -12.99 -6.83
N ASP A 158 27.07 -12.10 -6.75
CA ASP A 158 27.23 -11.08 -5.70
C ASP A 158 26.06 -10.09 -5.61
N THR A 159 25.32 -9.91 -6.70
CA THR A 159 24.16 -9.00 -6.77
C THR A 159 22.82 -9.66 -6.41
N GLN A 160 22.81 -10.99 -6.25
CA GLN A 160 21.58 -11.76 -6.05
C GLN A 160 21.01 -11.64 -4.64
N PHE A 161 19.68 -11.71 -4.54
CA PHE A 161 18.92 -11.79 -3.29
C PHE A 161 19.44 -12.88 -2.37
N ASN A 162 19.88 -14.02 -2.92
CA ASN A 162 20.41 -15.14 -2.14
C ASN A 162 21.73 -14.84 -1.44
N GLN A 163 22.52 -13.87 -1.90
CA GLN A 163 23.75 -13.44 -1.21
C GLN A 163 23.49 -12.40 -0.12
N ALA A 164 22.33 -11.74 -0.15
CA ALA A 164 21.98 -10.79 0.90
C ALA A 164 21.85 -11.47 2.26
N ASN A 165 22.19 -10.72 3.32
CA ASN A 165 22.08 -11.20 4.69
C ASN A 165 20.62 -11.49 5.04
N VAL A 166 20.39 -12.39 6.01
CA VAL A 166 19.03 -12.81 6.42
C VAL A 166 18.14 -11.62 6.76
N TRP A 167 18.67 -10.60 7.42
CA TRP A 167 17.93 -9.38 7.76
C TRP A 167 17.55 -8.54 6.54
N GLN A 168 18.41 -8.47 5.54
CA GLN A 168 18.12 -7.76 4.29
C GLN A 168 17.03 -8.48 3.49
N LYS A 169 17.09 -9.81 3.42
CA LYS A 169 16.05 -10.64 2.81
C LYS A 169 14.70 -10.45 3.50
N LEU A 170 14.70 -10.55 4.83
CA LEU A 170 13.51 -10.37 5.64
C LEU A 170 12.93 -8.96 5.47
N ALA A 171 13.77 -7.93 5.52
CA ALA A 171 13.36 -6.55 5.35
C ALA A 171 12.76 -6.30 3.96
N THR A 172 13.41 -6.78 2.89
CA THR A 172 12.91 -6.68 1.52
C THR A 172 11.56 -7.37 1.38
N ASN A 173 11.39 -8.59 1.90
CA ASN A 173 10.12 -9.32 1.83
C ASN A 173 9.00 -8.67 2.67
N PHE A 174 9.35 -8.01 3.78
CA PHE A 174 8.37 -7.31 4.61
C PHE A 174 8.02 -5.91 4.10
N ALA A 175 8.86 -5.32 3.24
CA ALA A 175 8.74 -3.94 2.81
C ALA A 175 7.42 -3.62 2.10
N GLY A 176 6.94 -4.51 1.22
CA GLY A 176 5.68 -4.32 0.50
C GLY A 176 4.47 -4.22 1.44
N PRO A 177 4.21 -5.23 2.28
CA PRO A 177 3.13 -5.16 3.28
C PRO A 177 3.23 -3.93 4.19
N PHE A 178 4.45 -3.59 4.63
CA PHE A 178 4.69 -2.43 5.48
C PHE A 178 4.29 -1.11 4.78
N MET A 179 4.65 -0.93 3.51
CA MET A 179 4.28 0.27 2.75
C MET A 179 2.78 0.42 2.56
N ASN A 180 2.03 -0.68 2.46
CA ASN A 180 0.56 -0.62 2.42
C ASN A 180 -0.05 -0.20 3.75
N ILE A 181 0.54 -0.62 4.87
CA ILE A 181 0.13 -0.12 6.20
C ILE A 181 0.39 1.39 6.26
N LEU A 182 1.58 1.84 5.84
CA LEU A 182 1.91 3.27 5.80
C LEU A 182 0.96 4.07 4.89
N LEU A 183 0.61 3.52 3.72
CA LEU A 183 -0.40 4.10 2.83
C LEU A 183 -1.75 4.25 3.54
N GLY A 184 -2.18 3.24 4.30
CA GLY A 184 -3.40 3.31 5.11
C GLY A 184 -3.38 4.47 6.11
N PHE A 185 -2.25 4.68 6.80
CA PHE A 185 -2.08 5.83 7.70
C PHE A 185 -2.22 7.16 6.94
N VAL A 186 -1.55 7.30 5.79
CA VAL A 186 -1.65 8.49 4.94
C VAL A 186 -3.09 8.74 4.49
N VAL A 187 -3.81 7.69 4.08
CA VAL A 187 -5.22 7.78 3.68
C VAL A 187 -6.10 8.27 4.84
N PHE A 188 -5.93 7.75 6.06
CA PHE A 188 -6.68 8.24 7.22
C PHE A 188 -6.35 9.70 7.59
N LEU A 189 -5.07 10.08 7.46
CA LEU A 189 -4.62 11.46 7.68
C LEU A 189 -5.19 12.43 6.65
N ILE A 190 -5.44 12.00 5.40
CA ILE A 190 -6.10 12.83 4.39
C ILE A 190 -7.61 12.84 4.61
N TRP A 191 -8.21 11.67 4.85
CA TRP A 191 -9.65 11.50 5.05
C TRP A 191 -10.20 12.38 6.17
N THR A 192 -9.46 12.56 7.27
CA THR A 192 -9.94 13.42 8.37
C THR A 192 -10.17 14.87 7.94
N PHE A 193 -9.54 15.36 6.86
CA PHE A 193 -9.77 16.71 6.33
C PHE A 193 -10.97 16.79 5.38
N THR A 194 -11.44 15.67 4.83
CA THR A 194 -12.63 15.63 3.97
C THR A 194 -13.93 15.59 4.77
N VAL A 195 -13.85 15.41 6.10
CA VAL A 195 -14.99 15.38 7.01
C VAL A 195 -14.89 16.50 8.06
N PRO A 196 -16.01 16.91 8.67
CA PRO A 196 -15.98 17.79 9.83
C PRO A 196 -15.09 17.22 10.94
N GLY A 197 -14.41 18.12 11.66
CA GLY A 197 -13.61 17.77 12.82
C GLY A 197 -14.40 17.04 13.92
N PRO A 198 -13.72 16.43 14.90
CA PRO A 198 -14.42 15.73 15.97
C PRO A 198 -15.36 16.68 16.73
N ALA A 199 -16.51 16.13 17.14
CA ALA A 199 -17.52 16.86 17.88
C ALA A 199 -17.00 17.28 19.27
N THR A 200 -17.14 18.56 19.59
CA THR A 200 -16.82 19.10 20.94
C THR A 200 -18.01 18.98 21.88
N THR A 201 -17.80 19.24 23.17
CA THR A 201 -18.91 19.35 24.14
C THR A 201 -19.65 20.69 24.05
N THR A 202 -19.23 21.59 23.15
CA THR A 202 -19.90 22.87 22.89
C THR A 202 -21.02 22.68 21.89
N ILE A 203 -22.19 23.19 22.21
CA ILE A 203 -23.38 23.12 21.36
C ILE A 203 -23.24 24.13 20.22
N GLY A 204 -23.28 23.64 18.98
CA GLY A 204 -23.28 24.46 17.77
C GLY A 204 -24.69 24.96 17.42
N SER A 205 -25.68 24.07 17.48
CA SER A 205 -27.08 24.44 17.24
C SER A 205 -28.06 23.51 17.97
N THR A 206 -29.31 23.97 18.08
CA THR A 206 -30.43 23.23 18.67
C THR A 206 -31.60 23.21 17.69
N GLU A 207 -32.22 22.05 17.48
CA GLU A 207 -33.39 21.95 16.60
C GLU A 207 -34.62 22.64 17.21
N ALA A 208 -35.46 23.25 16.37
CA ALA A 208 -36.57 24.11 16.79
C ALA A 208 -37.60 23.43 17.72
N ASN A 209 -37.82 22.11 17.56
CA ASN A 209 -38.82 21.33 18.32
C ASN A 209 -38.19 20.27 19.25
N SER A 210 -36.97 20.53 19.71
CA SER A 210 -36.19 19.60 20.50
C SER A 210 -36.34 19.79 22.02
N PRO A 211 -36.15 18.73 22.83
CA PRO A 211 -36.06 18.85 24.28
C PRO A 211 -34.99 19.83 24.75
N ALA A 212 -33.87 19.92 24.04
CA ALA A 212 -32.81 20.88 24.34
C ALA A 212 -33.30 22.33 24.21
N ARG A 213 -34.04 22.65 23.14
CA ARG A 213 -34.59 23.99 22.96
C ARG A 213 -35.61 24.35 24.05
N SER A 214 -36.50 23.41 24.41
CA SER A 214 -37.46 23.62 25.51
C SER A 214 -36.77 23.82 26.87
N ALA A 215 -35.62 23.19 27.08
CA ALA A 215 -34.79 23.34 28.27
C ALA A 215 -33.88 24.59 28.23
N LYS A 216 -34.07 25.50 27.26
CA LYS A 216 -33.29 26.74 27.07
C LYS A 216 -31.79 26.50 26.87
N ILE A 217 -31.44 25.36 26.29
CA ILE A 217 -30.08 25.09 25.82
C ILE A 217 -29.84 25.94 24.57
N GLU A 218 -28.72 26.65 24.55
CA GLU A 218 -28.39 27.61 23.50
C GLU A 218 -27.09 27.24 22.80
N PRO A 219 -26.93 27.66 21.52
CA PRO A 219 -25.63 27.70 20.87
C PRO A 219 -24.58 28.39 21.75
N GLY A 220 -23.40 27.79 21.83
CA GLY A 220 -22.28 28.25 22.66
C GLY A 220 -22.24 27.68 24.08
N ASP A 221 -23.30 27.03 24.56
CA ASP A 221 -23.25 26.30 25.83
C ASP A 221 -22.26 25.13 25.75
N LYS A 222 -21.37 25.01 26.74
CA LYS A 222 -20.46 23.86 26.89
C LYS A 222 -21.03 22.89 27.93
N ILE A 223 -21.24 21.63 27.53
CA ILE A 223 -21.63 20.56 28.44
C ILE A 223 -20.39 20.13 29.23
N VAL A 224 -20.45 20.29 30.56
CA VAL A 224 -19.32 19.93 31.46
C VAL A 224 -19.64 18.70 32.32
N ALA A 225 -20.91 18.43 32.62
CA ALA A 225 -21.33 17.24 33.35
C ALA A 225 -22.78 16.83 33.02
N ILE A 226 -23.06 15.54 33.14
CA ILE A 226 -24.41 14.96 33.05
C ILE A 226 -24.66 14.12 34.30
N ASN A 227 -25.73 14.42 35.05
CA ASN A 227 -26.05 13.78 36.33
C ASN A 227 -24.88 13.79 37.34
N GLY A 228 -24.11 14.88 37.36
CA GLY A 228 -22.94 15.03 38.24
C GLY A 228 -21.68 14.31 37.76
N GLN A 229 -21.75 13.51 36.69
CA GLN A 229 -20.58 12.87 36.08
C GLN A 229 -19.96 13.80 35.05
N LYS A 230 -18.65 14.06 35.18
CA LYS A 230 -17.88 14.90 34.26
C LYS A 230 -17.90 14.30 32.85
N ILE A 231 -17.99 15.17 31.85
CA ILE A 231 -17.97 14.81 30.43
C ILE A 231 -16.76 15.47 29.76
N ASP A 232 -15.96 14.67 29.05
CA ASP A 232 -14.77 15.15 28.36
C ASP A 232 -14.91 15.14 26.83
N ASN A 233 -15.83 14.36 26.26
CA ASN A 233 -16.08 14.29 24.82
C ASN A 233 -17.57 14.11 24.49
N PHE A 234 -17.92 14.37 23.22
CA PHE A 234 -19.31 14.31 22.78
C PHE A 234 -19.87 12.88 22.68
N ASP A 235 -19.02 11.87 22.51
CA ASP A 235 -19.45 10.46 22.50
C ASP A 235 -20.03 10.06 23.87
N GLN A 236 -19.42 10.53 24.97
CA GLN A 236 -19.97 10.34 26.32
C GLN A 236 -21.32 11.02 26.50
N VAL A 237 -21.54 12.20 25.91
CA VAL A 237 -22.85 12.88 25.91
C VAL A 237 -23.89 11.98 25.26
N SER A 238 -23.59 11.50 24.06
CA SER A 238 -24.49 10.64 23.27
C SER A 238 -24.76 9.30 23.98
N ALA A 239 -23.74 8.70 24.57
CA ALA A 239 -23.86 7.46 25.34
C ALA A 239 -24.75 7.64 26.58
N LYS A 240 -24.56 8.70 27.36
CA LYS A 240 -25.37 8.98 28.56
C LYS A 240 -26.84 9.26 28.24
N ILE A 241 -27.11 9.95 27.13
CA ILE A 241 -28.48 10.18 26.66
C ILE A 241 -29.16 8.85 26.30
N ASN A 242 -28.48 7.99 25.55
CA ASN A 242 -29.04 6.69 25.18
C ASN A 242 -29.23 5.76 26.39
N GLN A 243 -28.30 5.77 27.35
CA GLN A 243 -28.40 5.00 28.59
C GLN A 243 -29.53 5.45 29.52
N SER A 244 -30.04 6.68 29.38
CA SER A 244 -31.10 7.18 30.25
C SER A 244 -32.43 6.48 30.02
N ASN A 245 -32.61 5.80 28.87
CA ASN A 245 -33.86 5.16 28.48
C ASN A 245 -35.07 6.11 28.53
N GLY A 246 -34.86 7.41 28.25
CA GLY A 246 -35.89 8.45 28.28
C GLY A 246 -36.16 9.03 29.67
N LYS A 247 -35.38 8.63 30.69
CA LYS A 247 -35.37 9.31 31.98
C LYS A 247 -34.75 10.69 31.84
N GLU A 248 -35.20 11.59 32.70
CA GLU A 248 -34.71 12.95 32.80
C GLU A 248 -33.22 12.98 33.19
N LEU A 249 -32.46 13.82 32.50
CA LEU A 249 -31.03 14.00 32.72
C LEU A 249 -30.76 15.45 33.12
N ARG A 250 -29.88 15.65 34.09
CA ARG A 250 -29.42 16.98 34.53
C ARG A 250 -28.11 17.33 33.84
N PHE A 251 -28.14 18.30 32.95
CA PHE A 251 -26.98 18.81 32.24
C PHE A 251 -26.43 20.02 32.97
N LYS A 252 -25.16 19.97 33.38
CA LYS A 252 -24.42 21.15 33.81
C LYS A 252 -23.78 21.76 32.57
N LEU A 253 -24.18 23.00 32.28
CA LEU A 253 -23.75 23.80 31.14
C LEU A 253 -22.92 24.97 31.62
N GLU A 254 -21.91 25.35 30.85
CA GLU A 254 -21.05 26.50 31.11
C GLU A 254 -21.04 27.43 29.90
N LYS A 255 -21.27 28.73 30.13
CA LYS A 255 -21.22 29.79 29.10
C LYS A 255 -20.62 31.04 29.72
N ASN A 256 -19.55 31.58 29.14
CA ASN A 256 -18.84 32.78 29.63
C ASN A 256 -18.47 32.73 31.13
N GLY A 257 -18.03 31.57 31.63
CA GLY A 257 -17.66 31.38 33.04
C GLY A 257 -18.82 31.20 34.02
N SER A 258 -20.07 31.37 33.57
CA SER A 258 -21.27 31.09 34.37
C SER A 258 -21.73 29.65 34.16
N SER A 259 -21.95 28.92 35.25
CA SER A 259 -22.49 27.55 35.23
C SER A 259 -23.99 27.55 35.51
N ARG A 260 -24.76 26.81 34.71
CA ARG A 260 -26.20 26.56 34.95
C ARG A 260 -26.50 25.08 34.81
N THR A 261 -27.48 24.59 35.56
CA THR A 261 -27.95 23.19 35.44
C THR A 261 -29.35 23.19 34.87
N VAL A 262 -29.57 22.40 33.83
CA VAL A 262 -30.87 22.24 33.18
C VAL A 262 -31.28 20.78 33.17
N ALA A 263 -32.56 20.52 33.39
CA ALA A 263 -33.10 19.18 33.30
C ALA A 263 -33.74 18.98 31.92
N VAL A 264 -33.36 17.90 31.25
CA VAL A 264 -33.82 17.59 29.89
C VAL A 264 -34.30 16.15 29.84
N LYS A 265 -35.51 15.95 29.32
CA LYS A 265 -36.07 14.63 29.05
C LYS A 265 -35.84 14.24 27.59
N PRO A 266 -35.03 13.22 27.29
CA PRO A 266 -34.80 12.79 25.91
C PRO A 266 -36.06 12.28 25.21
N LYS A 267 -36.21 12.61 23.93
CA LYS A 267 -37.25 12.02 23.06
C LYS A 267 -36.70 10.75 22.42
N VAL A 268 -37.57 9.76 22.27
CA VAL A 268 -37.25 8.54 21.54
C VAL A 268 -37.43 8.76 20.05
N HIS A 269 -36.43 8.38 19.27
CA HIS A 269 -36.50 8.22 17.82
C HIS A 269 -36.25 6.76 17.48
N LYS A 270 -36.98 6.25 16.48
CA LYS A 270 -36.74 4.91 15.94
C LYS A 270 -35.95 5.04 14.65
N ILE A 271 -34.73 4.50 14.61
CA ILE A 271 -33.92 4.39 13.39
C ILE A 271 -33.71 2.91 13.14
N GLN A 272 -34.14 2.42 11.96
CA GLN A 272 -34.00 1.01 11.55
C GLN A 272 -34.48 -0.01 12.62
N GLY A 273 -35.59 0.31 13.31
CA GLY A 273 -36.16 -0.55 14.36
C GLY A 273 -35.50 -0.44 15.75
N GLN A 274 -34.33 0.19 15.87
CA GLN A 274 -33.69 0.46 17.16
C GLN A 274 -34.22 1.76 17.79
N LYS A 275 -34.49 1.73 19.10
CA LYS A 275 -34.87 2.91 19.89
C LYS A 275 -33.60 3.68 20.27
N ILE A 276 -33.45 4.88 19.75
CA ILE A 276 -32.40 5.82 20.14
C ILE A 276 -33.02 7.01 20.86
N TYR A 277 -32.33 7.54 21.86
CA TYR A 277 -32.79 8.70 22.62
C TYR A 277 -31.96 9.92 22.22
N GLN A 278 -32.65 11.03 21.95
CA GLN A 278 -32.01 12.27 21.49
C GLN A 278 -32.65 13.49 22.16
N ILE A 279 -31.83 14.54 22.31
CA ILE A 279 -32.28 15.84 22.82
C ILE A 279 -32.25 16.95 21.77
N GLY A 280 -31.88 16.63 20.51
CA GLY A 280 -31.87 17.56 19.36
C GLY A 280 -30.80 18.67 19.44
N ILE A 281 -29.59 18.31 19.86
CA ILE A 281 -28.40 19.17 19.81
C ILE A 281 -27.46 18.72 18.70
N VAL A 282 -26.81 19.69 18.06
CA VAL A 282 -25.69 19.46 17.14
C VAL A 282 -24.44 20.05 17.78
N ALA A 283 -23.40 19.23 17.94
CA ALA A 283 -22.12 19.67 18.46
C ALA A 283 -21.40 20.59 17.48
N LYS A 284 -20.65 21.56 18.01
CA LYS A 284 -19.67 22.30 17.22
C LYS A 284 -18.47 21.38 16.95
N SER A 285 -18.03 21.30 15.70
CA SER A 285 -16.83 20.55 15.31
C SER A 285 -15.55 21.34 15.63
N ASP A 286 -14.52 20.63 16.08
CA ASP A 286 -13.17 21.18 16.24
C ASP A 286 -12.39 21.06 14.92
N GLU A 287 -12.31 22.16 14.17
CA GLU A 287 -11.61 22.20 12.89
C GLU A 287 -10.09 22.44 13.01
N ASN A 288 -9.52 22.42 14.22
CA ASN A 288 -8.09 22.54 14.41
C ASN A 288 -7.34 21.40 13.68
N ALA A 289 -6.39 21.77 12.81
CA ALA A 289 -5.62 20.81 12.02
C ALA A 289 -4.91 19.75 12.87
N GLY A 290 -4.37 20.12 14.03
CA GLY A 290 -3.70 19.18 14.94
C GLY A 290 -4.67 18.14 15.53
N VAL A 291 -5.89 18.56 15.86
CA VAL A 291 -6.95 17.68 16.37
C VAL A 291 -7.42 16.72 15.27
N LYS A 292 -7.57 17.22 14.03
CA LYS A 292 -7.93 16.39 12.87
C LYS A 292 -6.82 15.38 12.55
N LEU A 293 -5.55 15.79 12.53
CA LEU A 293 -4.42 14.88 12.35
C LEU A 293 -4.38 13.79 13.44
N LYS A 294 -4.56 14.17 14.71
CA LYS A 294 -4.64 13.21 15.82
C LYS A 294 -5.78 12.22 15.61
N ARG A 295 -6.96 12.67 15.17
CA ARG A 295 -8.08 11.78 14.84
C ARG A 295 -7.74 10.81 13.72
N GLY A 296 -7.12 11.29 12.64
CA GLY A 296 -6.65 10.42 11.55
C GLY A 296 -5.69 9.34 12.05
N TRP A 297 -4.71 9.73 12.88
CA TRP A 297 -3.77 8.82 13.51
C TRP A 297 -4.46 7.79 14.43
N ASP A 298 -5.29 8.24 15.37
CA ASP A 298 -6.00 7.37 16.32
C ASP A 298 -6.92 6.38 15.56
N THR A 299 -7.56 6.85 14.48
CA THR A 299 -8.39 6.01 13.61
C THR A 299 -7.55 4.97 12.88
N ALA A 300 -6.39 5.35 12.33
CA ALA A 300 -5.48 4.41 11.68
C ALA A 300 -5.01 3.32 12.66
N VAL A 301 -4.49 3.71 13.84
CA VAL A 301 -4.00 2.78 14.86
C VAL A 301 -5.10 1.84 15.35
N SER A 302 -6.27 2.38 15.69
CA SER A 302 -7.40 1.55 16.15
C SER A 302 -7.89 0.60 15.07
N THR A 303 -8.01 1.05 13.81
CA THR A 303 -8.41 0.19 12.68
C THR A 303 -7.39 -0.91 12.45
N THR A 304 -6.09 -0.59 12.44
CA THR A 304 -5.02 -1.59 12.35
C THR A 304 -5.12 -2.59 13.49
N GLY A 305 -5.33 -2.13 14.73
CA GLY A 305 -5.52 -3.00 15.90
C GLY A 305 -6.73 -3.93 15.77
N LEU A 306 -7.86 -3.44 15.22
CA LEU A 306 -9.03 -4.28 14.94
C LEU A 306 -8.73 -5.37 13.92
N ILE A 307 -7.97 -5.05 12.86
CA ILE A 307 -7.55 -6.03 11.85
C ILE A 307 -6.70 -7.13 12.50
N PHE A 308 -5.67 -6.77 13.26
CA PHE A 308 -4.82 -7.74 13.95
C PHE A 308 -5.59 -8.57 14.99
N ASN A 309 -6.50 -7.96 15.73
CA ASN A 309 -7.37 -8.70 16.65
C ASN A 309 -8.32 -9.65 15.91
N ALA A 310 -8.90 -9.25 14.78
CA ALA A 310 -9.76 -10.10 13.97
C ALA A 310 -8.99 -11.31 13.42
N VAL A 311 -7.79 -11.08 12.87
CA VAL A 311 -6.90 -12.15 12.38
C VAL A 311 -6.47 -13.06 13.54
N GLY A 312 -6.06 -12.51 14.68
CA GLY A 312 -5.67 -13.30 15.85
C GLY A 312 -6.82 -14.12 16.42
N ASN A 313 -8.04 -13.58 16.40
CA ASN A 313 -9.24 -14.30 16.82
C ASN A 313 -9.58 -15.47 15.91
N LEU A 314 -9.22 -15.43 14.62
CA LEU A 314 -9.40 -16.55 13.69
C LEU A 314 -8.59 -17.78 14.15
N PHE A 315 -7.40 -17.58 14.69
CA PHE A 315 -6.53 -18.67 15.17
C PHE A 315 -6.83 -19.10 16.60
N ARG A 316 -7.23 -18.18 17.48
CA ARG A 316 -7.54 -18.49 18.89
C ARG A 316 -8.92 -19.09 19.10
N HIS A 317 -9.89 -18.72 18.26
CA HIS A 317 -11.30 -19.13 18.37
C HIS A 317 -11.85 -19.51 17.00
N PHE A 318 -11.18 -20.43 16.31
CA PHE A 318 -11.59 -20.94 15.02
C PHE A 318 -12.98 -21.59 15.12
N SER A 319 -13.92 -21.13 14.30
CA SER A 319 -15.27 -21.70 14.20
C SER A 319 -15.72 -21.63 12.75
N LEU A 320 -16.08 -22.79 12.19
CA LEU A 320 -16.62 -22.92 10.82
C LEU A 320 -17.87 -22.04 10.61
N ASN A 321 -18.68 -21.83 11.66
CA ASN A 321 -19.88 -20.98 11.62
C ASN A 321 -19.57 -19.48 11.41
N LYS A 322 -18.31 -19.05 11.54
CA LYS A 322 -17.89 -17.66 11.24
C LYS A 322 -17.45 -17.46 9.78
N LEU A 323 -17.31 -18.54 9.01
CA LEU A 323 -16.88 -18.53 7.61
C LEU A 323 -18.06 -18.77 6.64
N SER A 324 -19.10 -19.48 7.07
CA SER A 324 -20.39 -19.48 6.38
C SER A 324 -21.21 -18.27 6.86
N GLY A 325 -21.03 -17.13 6.20
CA GLY A 325 -22.02 -16.04 6.31
C GLY A 325 -23.40 -16.53 5.87
#